data_AF-A0A963HWC7-F1
#
_entry.id   AF-A0A963HWC7-F1
#
_cell.length_a   1.000
_cell.length_b   1.000
_cell.length_c   1.000
_cell.angle_alpha   90.00
_cell.angle_beta   90.00
_cell.angle_gamma   90.00
#
_symmetry.space_group_name_H-M   'P 1'
#
loop_
_entity.id
_entity.type
_entity.pdbx_description
1 polymer ?
#
loop_
_entity_poly.entity_id
_entity_poly.type
_entity_poly.pdbx_seq_one_letter_code
_entity_poly.pdbx_strand_id
1 'polypeptide(L)'
;MKRRELVSQYAFGTRTAHFHVCRLCGVVPVATSEIEGRVFAVVNVNAFSNVPAAMLRHSAASFDGEDTSDRLARRARNWIGDVSFVAGDD
;
A
#
# COMPACT_ATOMS: atom_id res chain seq x y z
N MET A 1 -4.09 19.36 0.53
CA MET A 1 -5.35 19.08 -0.22
C MET A 1 -5.25 17.67 -0.79
N LYS A 2 -6.15 16.77 -0.40
CA LYS A 2 -6.19 15.36 -0.84
C LYS A 2 -7.12 15.28 -2.06
N ARG A 3 -6.54 15.04 -3.24
CA ARG A 3 -7.24 15.08 -4.53
C ARG A 3 -7.09 13.74 -5.23
N ARG A 4 -8.21 13.06 -5.52
CA ARG A 4 -8.21 11.70 -6.09
C ARG A 4 -7.64 11.68 -7.50
N GLU A 5 -7.88 12.70 -8.30
CA GLU A 5 -7.38 12.91 -9.66
C GLU A 5 -5.84 13.05 -9.75
N LEU A 6 -5.19 13.28 -8.61
CA LEU A 6 -3.74 13.32 -8.48
C LEU A 6 -3.14 11.97 -8.07
N VAL A 7 -3.94 10.92 -7.97
CA VAL A 7 -3.46 9.57 -7.67
C VAL A 7 -3.42 8.76 -8.95
N SER A 8 -2.25 8.19 -9.25
CA SER A 8 -2.08 7.19 -10.31
C SER A 8 -2.00 5.80 -9.70
N GLN A 9 -2.71 4.82 -10.26
CA GLN A 9 -2.60 3.44 -9.84
C GLN A 9 -1.58 2.72 -10.72
N TYR A 10 -0.56 2.11 -10.11
CA TYR A 10 0.51 1.42 -10.79
C TYR A 10 0.65 -0.03 -10.31
N ALA A 11 0.80 -0.98 -11.23
CA ALA A 11 1.04 -2.39 -10.91
C ALA A 11 2.16 -2.93 -11.81
N PHE A 12 3.01 -3.78 -11.24
CA PHE A 12 4.16 -4.37 -11.93
C PHE A 12 4.41 -5.81 -11.47
N GLY A 13 5.31 -6.52 -12.15
CA GLY A 13 5.63 -7.92 -11.84
C GLY A 13 4.38 -8.79 -11.94
N THR A 14 4.04 -9.48 -10.84
CA THR A 14 2.86 -10.38 -10.77
C THR A 14 1.52 -9.64 -10.81
N ARG A 15 1.52 -8.30 -10.79
CA ARG A 15 0.30 -7.46 -10.81
C ARG A 15 -0.69 -7.73 -9.68
N THR A 16 -0.25 -8.41 -8.63
CA THR A 16 -1.04 -8.71 -7.43
C THR A 16 -1.17 -7.54 -6.48
N ALA A 17 -0.35 -6.49 -6.64
CA ALA A 17 -0.38 -5.28 -5.84
C ALA A 17 -0.46 -4.04 -6.73
N HIS A 18 -1.27 -3.08 -6.28
CA HIS A 18 -1.49 -1.78 -6.89
C HIS A 18 -0.95 -0.70 -5.96
N PHE A 19 0.02 0.07 -6.45
CA PHE A 19 0.62 1.19 -5.76
C PHE A 19 -0.16 2.46 -6.13
N HIS A 20 -0.63 3.20 -5.13
CA HIS A 20 -1.35 4.46 -5.31
C HIS A 20 -0.34 5.60 -5.23
N VAL A 21 0.12 6.10 -6.37
CA VAL A 21 1.23 7.04 -6.50
C VAL A 21 0.71 8.47 -6.60
N CYS A 22 1.24 9.38 -5.77
CA CYS A 22 0.98 10.81 -5.93
C CYS A 22 1.64 11.34 -7.21
N ARG A 23 0.85 11.89 -8.13
CA ARG A 23 1.33 12.44 -9.40
C ARG A 23 2.15 13.73 -9.25
N LEU A 24 2.11 14.38 -8.09
CA LEU A 24 2.86 15.61 -7.85
C LEU A 24 4.27 15.36 -7.28
N CYS A 25 4.42 14.40 -6.38
CA CYS A 25 5.69 14.16 -5.68
C CYS A 25 6.24 12.73 -5.81
N GLY A 26 5.50 11.81 -6.44
CA GLY A 26 5.91 10.42 -6.63
C GLY A 26 5.80 9.53 -5.38
N VAL A 27 5.44 10.07 -4.21
CA VAL A 27 5.26 9.28 -2.99
C VAL A 27 4.13 8.27 -3.16
N VAL A 28 4.34 7.06 -2.64
CA VAL A 28 3.32 6.02 -2.53
C VAL A 28 2.79 5.98 -1.08
N PRO A 29 1.67 6.64 -0.76
CA PRO A 29 1.06 6.58 0.57
C PRO A 29 0.45 5.21 0.90
N VAL A 30 -0.05 4.47 -0.09
CA VAL A 30 -0.73 3.20 0.13
C VAL A 30 -0.51 2.25 -1.06
N ALA A 31 -0.39 0.96 -0.75
CA ALA A 31 -0.48 -0.13 -1.73
C ALA A 31 -1.65 -1.05 -1.36
N THR A 32 -2.39 -1.51 -2.36
CA THR A 32 -3.52 -2.43 -2.20
C THR A 32 -3.30 -3.75 -2.94
N SER A 33 -3.88 -4.84 -2.46
CA SER A 33 -3.79 -6.17 -3.08
C SER A 33 -5.14 -6.85 -2.92
N GLU A 34 -5.72 -7.34 -4.02
CA GLU A 34 -6.92 -8.16 -3.95
C GLU A 34 -6.51 -9.62 -3.72
N ILE A 35 -7.07 -10.22 -2.67
CA ILE A 35 -6.80 -11.59 -2.25
C ILE A 35 -8.14 -12.22 -1.90
N GLU A 36 -8.52 -13.27 -2.63
CA GLU A 36 -9.79 -14.00 -2.40
C GLU A 36 -11.02 -13.07 -2.37
N GLY A 37 -11.09 -12.11 -3.32
CA GLY A 37 -12.20 -11.16 -3.43
C GLY A 37 -12.23 -10.07 -2.36
N ARG A 38 -11.20 -9.98 -1.50
CA ARG A 38 -11.08 -8.95 -0.46
C ARG A 38 -9.89 -8.04 -0.77
N VAL A 39 -10.06 -6.74 -0.54
CA VAL A 39 -8.97 -5.78 -0.68
C VAL A 39 -8.21 -5.67 0.63
N PHE A 40 -6.91 -5.90 0.54
CA PHE A 40 -5.95 -5.65 1.61
C PHE A 40 -5.14 -4.40 1.28
N ALA A 41 -4.67 -3.69 2.31
CA ALA A 41 -3.79 -2.54 2.11
C ALA A 41 -2.65 -2.46 3.13
N VAL A 42 -1.56 -1.81 2.72
CA VAL A 42 -0.50 -1.36 3.61
C VAL A 42 -0.22 0.12 3.36
N VAL A 43 -0.01 0.87 4.43
CA VAL A 43 0.31 2.30 4.38
C VAL A 43 1.80 2.54 4.55
N ASN A 44 2.32 3.53 3.82
CA ASN A 44 3.67 4.02 4.03
C ASN A 44 3.66 5.06 5.16
N VAL A 45 4.04 4.64 6.36
CA VAL A 45 4.09 5.51 7.55
C VAL A 45 5.07 6.68 7.38
N ASN A 46 6.06 6.58 6.48
CA ASN A 46 6.96 7.70 6.17
C ASN A 46 6.25 8.84 5.42
N ALA A 47 5.05 8.61 4.87
CA ALA A 47 4.25 9.63 4.21
C ALA A 47 3.37 10.43 5.19
N PHE A 48 3.40 10.11 6.49
CA PHE A 48 2.56 10.76 7.50
C PHE A 48 3.27 12.01 8.04
N SER A 49 2.58 13.15 8.03
CA SER A 49 3.13 14.41 8.53
C SER A 49 3.03 14.56 10.06
N ASN A 50 2.24 13.70 10.71
CA ASN A 50 1.92 13.76 12.14
C ASN A 50 2.49 12.58 12.94
N VAL A 51 3.43 11.83 12.37
CA VAL A 51 4.15 10.75 13.06
C VAL A 51 5.61 11.16 13.19
N PRO A 52 6.13 11.39 14.41
CA PRO A 52 7.54 11.66 14.62
C PRO A 52 8.40 10.50 14.15
N ALA A 53 9.45 10.77 13.37
CA ALA A 53 10.34 9.74 12.84
C ALA A 53 10.99 8.88 13.95
N ALA A 54 11.23 9.46 15.12
CA ALA A 54 11.78 8.74 16.28
C ALA A 54 10.86 7.62 16.82
N MET A 55 9.57 7.62 16.47
CA MET A 55 8.64 6.53 16.83
C MET A 55 8.74 5.35 15.86
N LEU A 56 9.36 5.52 14.69
CA LEU A 56 9.45 4.49 13.67
C LEU A 56 10.56 3.49 14.02
N ARG A 57 10.19 2.22 14.14
CA ARG A 57 11.15 1.12 14.24
C ARG A 57 11.48 0.63 12.84
N HIS A 58 12.71 0.89 12.41
CA HIS A 58 13.20 0.42 11.12
C HIS A 58 13.74 -1.01 11.24
N SER A 59 13.36 -1.86 10.29
CA SER A 59 13.91 -3.20 10.13
C SER A 59 14.12 -3.47 8.65
N ALA A 60 15.26 -4.05 8.30
CA ALA A 60 15.47 -4.57 6.96
C ALA A 60 14.54 -5.78 6.74
N ALA A 61 13.95 -5.87 5.56
CA ALA A 61 13.19 -7.03 5.12
C ALA A 61 13.60 -7.36 3.69
N SER A 62 13.80 -8.64 3.40
CA SER A 62 13.94 -9.16 2.04
C SER A 62 12.79 -10.13 1.77
N PHE A 63 12.26 -10.07 0.56
CA PHE A 63 11.20 -10.95 0.08
C PHE A 63 11.62 -11.66 -1.22
N ASP A 64 12.93 -11.68 -1.48
CA ASP A 64 13.48 -12.37 -2.64
C ASP A 64 13.30 -13.88 -2.45
N GLY A 65 12.93 -14.56 -3.53
CA GLY A 65 12.66 -16.01 -3.51
C GLY A 65 11.25 -16.40 -3.05
N GLU A 66 10.42 -15.48 -2.56
CA GLU A 66 8.99 -15.77 -2.35
C GLU A 66 8.29 -15.94 -3.70
N ASP A 67 7.50 -17.00 -3.83
CA ASP A 67 6.60 -17.15 -4.97
C ASP A 67 5.37 -16.25 -4.83
N THR A 68 4.44 -16.33 -5.80
CA THR A 68 3.24 -15.49 -5.76
C THR A 68 2.32 -15.87 -4.59
N SER A 69 2.12 -17.16 -4.31
CA SER A 69 1.28 -17.64 -3.20
C SER A 69 1.82 -17.22 -1.84
N ASP A 70 3.13 -17.37 -1.61
CA ASP A 70 3.78 -16.98 -0.37
C ASP A 70 3.63 -15.48 -0.10
N ARG A 71 3.79 -14.67 -1.16
CA ARG A 71 3.58 -13.21 -1.09
C ARG A 71 2.14 -12.88 -0.71
N LEU A 72 1.15 -13.53 -1.34
CA LEU A 72 -0.27 -13.30 -1.04
C LEU A 72 -0.61 -13.72 0.39
N ALA A 73 -0.16 -14.92 0.82
CA ALA A 73 -0.39 -15.42 2.16
C ALA A 73 0.22 -14.50 3.23
N ARG A 74 1.44 -13.99 3.00
CA ARG A 74 2.08 -13.04 3.90
C ARG A 74 1.36 -11.70 3.96
N ARG A 75 0.90 -11.17 2.83
CA ARG A 75 0.09 -9.95 2.79
C ARG A 75 -1.22 -10.14 3.55
N ALA A 76 -1.94 -11.23 3.32
CA ALA A 76 -3.17 -11.54 4.04
C ALA A 76 -2.97 -11.58 5.57
N ARG A 77 -1.81 -12.04 6.04
CA ARG A 77 -1.46 -12.05 7.48
C ARG A 77 -1.09 -10.67 8.04
N ASN A 78 -0.37 -9.86 7.28
CA ASN A 78 0.32 -8.68 7.81
C ASN A 78 -0.28 -7.33 7.38
N TRP A 79 -1.13 -7.32 6.36
CA TRP A 79 -1.74 -6.09 5.85
C TRP A 79 -3.08 -5.81 6.53
N ILE A 80 -3.51 -4.55 6.46
CA ILE A 80 -4.85 -4.15 6.88
C ILE A 80 -5.84 -4.89 5.99
N GLY A 81 -6.65 -5.76 6.58
CA GLY A 81 -7.69 -6.49 5.87
C GLY A 81 -8.96 -5.67 5.70
N ASP A 82 -9.75 -6.03 4.70
CA ASP A 82 -11.10 -5.50 4.44
C ASP A 82 -11.16 -3.98 4.23
N VAL A 83 -10.47 -3.52 3.19
CA VAL A 83 -10.34 -2.10 2.88
C VAL A 83 -11.34 -1.68 1.82
N SER A 84 -12.05 -0.58 2.08
CA SER A 84 -12.89 0.10 1.10
C SER A 84 -12.42 1.54 0.91
N PHE A 85 -12.53 2.04 -0.33
CA PHE A 85 -12.34 3.45 -0.62
C PHE A 85 -13.67 4.16 -0.48
N VAL A 86 -13.75 5.12 0.42
CA VAL A 86 -14.88 6.06 0.49
C VAL A 86 -14.70 7.12 -0.60
N ALA A 87 -15.78 7.47 -1.28
CA ALA A 87 -15.77 8.71 -2.07
C ALA A 87 -15.50 9.86 -1.09
N GLY A 88 -14.54 10.74 -1.41
CA GLY A 88 -14.41 11.98 -0.67
C GLY A 88 -15.56 12.88 -1.05
N ASP A 89 -16.23 13.49 -0.07
CA ASP A 89 -17.14 14.60 -0.34
C ASP A 89 -16.34 15.71 -1.04
N ASP A 90 -16.89 16.24 -2.13
CA ASP A 90 -16.29 17.27 -3.00
C ASP A 90 -15.93 18.57 -2.25
#